data_AF-A0A7K4F6E4-F1
#
_entry.id   AF-A0A7K4F6E4-F1
#
_cell.length_a   1.000
_cell.length_b   1.000
_cell.length_c   1.000
_cell.angle_alpha   90.00
_cell.angle_beta   90.00
_cell.angle_gamma   90.00
#
_symmetry.space_group_name_H-M   'P 1'
#
loop_
_entity.id
_entity.type
_entity.pdbx_description
1 polymer ?
#
loop_
_entity_poly.entity_id
_entity_poly.type
_entity_poly.pdbx_seq_one_letter_code
_entity_poly.pdbx_strand_id
1 'polypeptide(L)'
;MDLESQIQHANKTIQNAKAVKETSGTILRRKSKIQPNHLKELSKIMHNVIVHIDKIINDTKQSQSRKKSRFKEIKKPTAKIITHTKNAKYAAIESKKMADTALKTSNKMKDPKHEKKLQEVFDVQIAGSVHAAKVAESETKKALEEIMI
;
A
#
# COMPACT_ATOMS: atom_id res chain seq x y z
N MET A 1 -4.96 9.86 -20.14
CA MET A 1 -3.98 9.04 -19.39
C MET A 1 -3.92 7.67 -20.04
N ASP A 2 -2.72 7.21 -20.37
CA ASP A 2 -2.45 5.95 -21.09
C ASP A 2 -2.13 4.79 -20.12
N LEU A 3 -1.94 3.59 -20.69
CA LEU A 3 -1.61 2.38 -19.93
C LEU A 3 -0.22 2.42 -19.29
N GLU A 4 0.67 3.28 -19.79
CA GLU A 4 2.02 3.45 -19.24
C GLU A 4 1.97 4.19 -17.89
N SER A 5 1.12 5.22 -17.80
CA SER A 5 0.82 5.91 -16.54
C SER A 5 0.26 4.97 -15.47
N GLN A 6 -0.60 4.01 -15.87
CA GLN A 6 -1.13 2.97 -14.98
C GLN A 6 -0.01 2.08 -14.42
N ILE A 7 0.89 1.61 -15.27
CA ILE A 7 2.05 0.79 -14.87
C ILE A 7 2.97 1.57 -13.93
N GLN A 8 3.21 2.86 -14.19
CA GLN A 8 4.00 3.71 -13.30
C GLN A 8 3.37 3.87 -11.91
N HIS A 9 2.04 4.09 -11.85
CA HIS A 9 1.32 4.20 -10.57
C HIS A 9 1.33 2.87 -9.81
N ALA A 10 1.14 1.76 -10.51
CA ALA A 10 1.25 0.41 -9.97
C ALA A 10 2.64 0.15 -9.35
N ASN A 11 3.71 0.37 -10.11
CA ASN A 11 5.10 0.18 -9.64
C ASN A 11 5.41 1.00 -8.37
N LYS A 12 4.95 2.26 -8.33
CA LYS A 12 5.16 3.12 -7.15
C LYS A 12 4.36 2.64 -5.94
N THR A 13 3.19 2.04 -6.15
CA THR A 13 2.40 1.40 -5.08
C THR A 13 3.16 0.20 -4.49
N ILE A 14 3.73 -0.66 -5.33
CA ILE A 14 4.57 -1.79 -4.88
C ILE A 14 5.76 -1.32 -4.06
N GLN A 15 6.50 -0.30 -4.53
CA GLN A 15 7.65 0.23 -3.82
C GLN A 15 7.28 0.72 -2.41
N ASN A 16 6.16 1.45 -2.29
CA ASN A 16 5.69 1.93 -0.98
C ASN A 16 5.20 0.79 -0.08
N ALA A 17 4.48 -0.19 -0.63
CA ALA A 17 4.02 -1.35 0.12
C ALA A 17 5.18 -2.20 0.67
N LYS A 18 6.24 -2.39 -0.13
CA LYS A 18 7.49 -3.04 0.31
C LYS A 18 8.15 -2.28 1.47
N ALA A 19 8.28 -0.96 1.34
CA ALA A 19 8.85 -0.13 2.41
C ALA A 19 8.04 -0.22 3.72
N VAL A 20 6.70 -0.17 3.64
CA VAL A 20 5.83 -0.33 4.83
C VAL A 20 6.01 -1.70 5.48
N LYS A 21 6.08 -2.76 4.66
CA LYS A 21 6.33 -4.13 5.15
C LYS A 21 7.67 -4.23 5.88
N GLU A 22 8.74 -3.67 5.33
CA GLU A 22 10.07 -3.63 5.95
C GLU A 22 10.08 -2.80 7.25
N THR A 23 9.47 -1.62 7.24
CA THR A 23 9.34 -0.76 8.44
C THR A 23 8.57 -1.49 9.54
N SER A 24 7.43 -2.13 9.21
CA SER A 24 6.64 -2.90 10.17
C SER A 24 7.44 -4.07 10.76
N GLY A 25 8.22 -4.78 9.94
CA GLY A 25 9.11 -5.85 10.38
C GLY A 25 10.22 -5.35 11.29
N THR A 26 10.77 -4.16 11.00
CA THR A 26 11.79 -3.51 11.84
C THR A 26 11.24 -3.14 13.20
N ILE A 27 10.01 -2.62 13.27
CA ILE A 27 9.34 -2.32 14.54
C ILE A 27 9.05 -3.61 15.32
N LEU A 28 8.54 -4.66 14.67
CA LEU A 28 8.26 -5.97 15.29
C LEU A 28 9.51 -6.66 15.87
N ARG A 29 10.64 -6.59 15.18
CA ARG A 29 11.90 -7.22 15.64
C ARG A 29 12.48 -6.56 16.89
N ARG A 30 12.11 -5.30 17.14
CA ARG A 30 12.49 -4.60 18.37
C ARG A 30 11.53 -5.08 19.46
N LYS A 31 12.07 -5.81 20.46
CA LYS A 31 11.36 -6.29 21.66
C LYS A 31 10.79 -5.13 22.51
N SER A 32 9.89 -4.34 21.93
CA SER A 32 9.10 -3.33 22.63
C SER A 32 7.83 -4.01 23.12
N LYS A 33 7.28 -3.57 24.25
CA LYS A 33 5.99 -4.04 24.79
C LYS A 33 4.78 -3.61 23.92
N ILE A 34 5.04 -3.19 22.69
CA ILE A 34 4.08 -2.65 21.73
C ILE A 34 3.27 -3.81 21.13
N GLN A 35 1.96 -3.61 21.04
CA GLN A 35 1.03 -4.64 20.58
C GLN A 35 1.39 -5.11 19.14
N PRO A 36 1.78 -6.37 18.95
CA PRO A 36 2.28 -6.87 17.67
C PRO A 36 1.18 -7.07 16.62
N ASN A 37 -0.10 -7.00 17.02
CA ASN A 37 -1.22 -7.36 16.16
C ASN A 37 -1.40 -6.38 14.99
N HIS A 38 -1.35 -5.07 15.25
CA HIS A 38 -1.50 -4.06 14.19
C HIS A 38 -0.34 -4.07 13.19
N LEU A 39 0.89 -4.36 13.65
CA LEU A 39 2.05 -4.45 12.77
C LEU A 39 2.03 -5.71 11.89
N LYS A 40 1.57 -6.84 12.44
CA LYS A 40 1.32 -8.07 11.67
C LYS A 40 0.23 -7.86 10.63
N GLU A 41 -0.85 -7.20 11.01
CA GLU A 41 -1.95 -6.84 10.11
C GLU A 41 -1.45 -5.94 8.98
N LEU A 42 -0.69 -4.89 9.30
CA LEU A 42 -0.08 -3.98 8.32
C LEU A 42 0.79 -4.73 7.30
N SER A 43 1.65 -5.62 7.77
CA SER A 43 2.51 -6.45 6.91
C SER A 43 1.70 -7.37 5.98
N LYS A 44 0.62 -7.96 6.50
CA LYS A 44 -0.30 -8.80 5.70
C LYS A 44 -1.02 -7.99 4.63
N ILE A 45 -1.59 -6.84 5.00
CA ILE A 45 -2.32 -5.98 4.06
C ILE A 45 -1.40 -5.52 2.92
N MET A 46 -0.19 -5.06 3.26
CA MET A 46 0.77 -4.61 2.23
C MET A 46 1.26 -5.75 1.34
N HIS A 47 1.34 -6.97 1.84
CA HIS A 47 1.60 -8.13 1.00
C HIS A 47 0.47 -8.35 -0.02
N ASN A 48 -0.79 -8.29 0.40
CA ASN A 48 -1.94 -8.39 -0.51
C ASN A 48 -1.94 -7.28 -1.57
N VAL A 49 -1.64 -6.03 -1.17
CA VAL A 49 -1.49 -4.90 -2.09
C VAL A 49 -0.45 -5.19 -3.17
N ILE A 50 0.73 -5.74 -2.80
CA ILE A 50 1.77 -6.11 -3.76
C ILE A 50 1.25 -7.16 -4.74
N VAL A 51 0.64 -8.25 -4.23
CA VAL A 51 0.13 -9.34 -5.06
C VAL A 51 -0.95 -8.86 -6.05
N HIS A 52 -1.89 -8.04 -5.59
CA HIS A 52 -2.95 -7.51 -6.47
C HIS A 52 -2.37 -6.58 -7.53
N ILE A 53 -1.44 -5.69 -7.16
CA ILE A 53 -0.80 -4.78 -8.12
C ILE A 53 0.02 -5.55 -9.16
N ASP A 54 0.79 -6.57 -8.75
CA ASP A 54 1.56 -7.41 -9.68
C ASP A 54 0.65 -8.06 -10.72
N LYS A 55 -0.53 -8.54 -10.29
CA LYS A 55 -1.55 -9.07 -11.20
C LYS A 55 -2.07 -7.99 -12.17
N ILE A 56 -2.39 -6.79 -11.66
CA ILE A 56 -2.80 -5.64 -12.50
C ILE A 56 -1.74 -5.32 -13.57
N ILE A 57 -0.45 -5.30 -13.21
CA ILE A 57 0.64 -5.03 -14.16
C ILE A 57 0.69 -6.09 -15.25
N ASN A 58 0.62 -7.36 -14.88
CA ASN A 58 0.70 -8.47 -15.82
C ASN A 58 -0.48 -8.45 -16.80
N ASP A 59 -1.70 -8.25 -16.31
CA ASP A 59 -2.90 -8.18 -17.15
C ASP A 59 -2.89 -6.94 -18.07
N THR A 60 -2.37 -5.82 -17.58
CA THR A 60 -2.20 -4.58 -18.36
C THR A 60 -1.20 -4.79 -19.50
N LYS A 61 -0.07 -5.46 -19.24
CA LYS A 61 0.94 -5.81 -20.27
C LYS A 61 0.38 -6.79 -21.30
N GLN A 62 -0.36 -7.82 -20.88
CA GLN A 62 -1.04 -8.73 -21.80
C GLN A 62 -2.07 -7.99 -22.66
N SER A 63 -2.82 -7.07 -22.06
CA SER A 63 -3.79 -6.23 -22.78
C SER A 63 -3.11 -5.28 -23.77
N GLN A 64 -1.94 -4.72 -23.45
CA GLN A 64 -1.11 -3.96 -24.40
C GLN A 64 -0.70 -4.81 -25.60
N SER A 65 -0.29 -6.06 -25.37
CA SER A 65 0.06 -7.01 -26.43
C SER A 65 -1.14 -7.31 -27.35
N ARG A 66 -2.34 -7.49 -26.77
CA ARG A 66 -3.59 -7.75 -27.51
C ARG A 66 -4.19 -6.50 -28.18
N LYS A 67 -3.94 -5.29 -27.65
CA LYS A 67 -4.49 -4.00 -28.13
C LYS A 67 -4.08 -3.59 -29.55
N LYS A 68 -3.09 -4.24 -30.17
CA LYS A 68 -2.86 -4.06 -31.62
C LYS A 68 -4.10 -4.42 -32.46
N SER A 69 -5.08 -5.15 -31.92
CA SER A 69 -6.24 -5.67 -32.67
C SER A 69 -7.59 -4.95 -32.43
N ARG A 70 -7.88 -4.34 -31.27
CA ARG A 70 -9.22 -3.75 -30.98
C ARG A 70 -9.17 -2.50 -30.08
N PHE A 71 -9.05 -1.31 -30.68
CA PHE A 71 -8.73 -0.06 -29.96
C PHE A 71 -9.91 0.67 -29.28
N LYS A 72 -11.18 0.36 -29.61
CA LYS A 72 -12.34 1.17 -29.17
C LYS A 72 -13.06 0.66 -27.92
N GLU A 73 -13.12 -0.65 -27.66
CA GLU A 73 -13.86 -1.22 -26.51
C GLU A 73 -13.15 -1.00 -25.15
N ILE A 74 -11.86 -0.67 -25.16
CA ILE A 74 -11.03 -0.73 -23.95
C ILE A 74 -10.92 0.63 -23.22
N LYS A 75 -11.47 1.72 -23.76
CA LYS A 75 -11.27 3.08 -23.20
C LYS A 75 -11.95 3.32 -21.85
N LYS A 76 -13.14 2.77 -21.60
CA LYS A 76 -13.89 2.97 -20.33
C LYS A 76 -13.32 2.18 -19.14
N PRO A 77 -13.00 0.87 -19.26
CA PRO A 77 -12.35 0.11 -18.18
C PRO A 77 -11.01 0.74 -17.78
N THR A 78 -10.23 1.20 -18.77
CA THR A 78 -8.90 1.80 -18.54
C THR A 78 -8.95 3.04 -17.62
N ALA A 79 -9.96 3.90 -17.75
CA ALA A 79 -10.04 5.13 -16.95
C ALA A 79 -10.31 4.86 -15.47
N LYS A 80 -11.20 3.91 -15.16
CA LYS A 80 -11.50 3.52 -13.77
C LYS A 80 -10.32 2.78 -13.13
N ILE A 81 -9.70 1.86 -13.85
CA ILE A 81 -8.52 1.13 -13.37
C ILE A 81 -7.40 2.12 -13.02
N ILE A 82 -7.16 3.13 -13.86
CA ILE A 82 -6.18 4.19 -13.60
C ILE A 82 -6.54 4.99 -12.34
N THR A 83 -7.82 5.36 -12.15
CA THR A 83 -8.27 6.07 -10.95
C THR A 83 -8.02 5.24 -9.69
N HIS A 84 -8.42 3.98 -9.69
CA HIS A 84 -8.25 3.10 -8.53
C HIS A 84 -6.78 2.81 -8.23
N THR A 85 -5.94 2.59 -9.24
CA THR A 85 -4.48 2.47 -9.05
C THR A 85 -3.83 3.77 -8.55
N LYS A 86 -4.32 4.94 -8.99
CA LYS A 86 -3.87 6.24 -8.48
C LYS A 86 -4.26 6.44 -7.01
N ASN A 87 -5.47 6.06 -6.62
CA ASN A 87 -5.94 6.12 -5.23
C ASN A 87 -5.15 5.16 -4.33
N ALA A 88 -4.95 3.92 -4.78
CA ALA A 88 -4.12 2.93 -4.08
C ALA A 88 -2.69 3.44 -3.85
N LYS A 89 -2.10 4.10 -4.85
CA LYS A 89 -0.78 4.73 -4.73
C LYS A 89 -0.74 5.79 -3.62
N TYR A 90 -1.72 6.69 -3.57
CA TYR A 90 -1.73 7.73 -2.54
C TYR A 90 -1.96 7.17 -1.14
N ALA A 91 -2.87 6.22 -0.99
CA ALA A 91 -3.10 5.51 0.27
C ALA A 91 -1.85 4.76 0.74
N ALA A 92 -1.11 4.11 -0.17
CA ALA A 92 0.16 3.47 0.17
C ALA A 92 1.25 4.48 0.58
N ILE A 93 1.29 5.68 -0.03
CA ILE A 93 2.20 6.77 0.37
C ILE A 93 1.86 7.25 1.80
N GLU A 94 0.58 7.45 2.10
CA GLU A 94 0.14 7.87 3.43
C GLU A 94 0.48 6.82 4.49
N SER A 95 0.18 5.55 4.20
CA SER A 95 0.52 4.43 5.08
C SER A 95 2.03 4.38 5.38
N LYS A 96 2.86 4.61 4.36
CA LYS A 96 4.33 4.73 4.50
C LYS A 96 4.73 5.88 5.41
N LYS A 97 4.21 7.10 5.18
CA LYS A 97 4.53 8.26 6.02
C LYS A 97 4.19 8.00 7.49
N MET A 98 3.06 7.39 7.76
CA MET A 98 2.62 7.04 9.11
C MET A 98 3.53 5.98 9.74
N ALA A 99 3.88 4.92 9.00
CA ALA A 99 4.79 3.87 9.46
C ALA A 99 6.20 4.41 9.75
N ASP A 100 6.74 5.28 8.88
CA ASP A 100 8.04 5.91 9.08
C ASP A 100 8.03 6.85 10.31
N THR A 101 6.92 7.52 10.56
CA THR A 101 6.73 8.35 11.76
C THR A 101 6.65 7.48 13.01
N ALA A 102 5.90 6.38 12.97
CA ALA A 102 5.86 5.39 14.06
C ALA A 102 7.25 4.80 14.35
N LEU A 103 8.06 4.56 13.31
CA LEU A 103 9.45 4.13 13.49
C LEU A 103 10.27 5.19 14.23
N LYS A 104 10.14 6.46 13.89
CA LYS A 104 10.81 7.56 14.61
C LYS A 104 10.32 7.67 16.06
N THR A 105 9.02 7.53 16.31
CA THR A 105 8.44 7.56 17.67
C THR A 105 8.95 6.38 18.50
N SER A 106 8.92 5.16 17.94
CA SER A 106 9.46 3.97 18.63
C SER A 106 10.96 4.07 18.93
N ASN A 107 11.74 4.76 18.10
CA ASN A 107 13.15 5.04 18.41
C ASN A 107 13.30 5.91 19.66
N LYS A 108 12.41 6.90 19.86
CA LYS A 108 12.41 7.78 21.04
C LYS A 108 11.92 7.06 22.29
N MET A 109 11.02 6.09 22.13
CA MET A 109 10.50 5.24 23.23
C MET A 109 11.54 4.26 23.79
N LYS A 110 12.75 4.18 23.23
CA LYS A 110 13.86 3.42 23.83
C LYS A 110 14.26 3.96 25.20
N ASP A 111 14.02 5.24 25.45
CA ASP A 111 14.17 5.84 26.78
C ASP A 111 12.87 5.59 27.59
N PRO A 112 12.93 4.85 28.72
CA PRO A 112 11.77 4.56 29.55
C PRO A 112 11.01 5.81 30.02
N LYS A 113 11.68 6.97 30.11
CA LYS A 113 11.04 8.25 30.47
C LYS A 113 10.03 8.72 29.43
N HIS A 114 10.20 8.31 28.18
CA HIS A 114 9.37 8.70 27.06
C HIS A 114 8.36 7.62 26.64
N GLU A 115 8.52 6.38 27.10
CA GLU A 115 7.71 5.22 26.69
C GLU A 115 6.21 5.47 26.89
N LYS A 116 5.76 5.73 28.13
CA LYS A 116 4.33 5.99 28.41
C LYS A 116 3.77 7.20 27.66
N LYS A 117 4.55 8.29 27.57
CA LYS A 117 4.10 9.54 26.95
C LYS A 117 3.95 9.43 25.42
N LEU A 118 4.75 8.57 24.79
CA LEU A 118 4.77 8.40 23.34
C LEU A 118 3.98 7.18 22.87
N GLN A 119 3.51 6.31 23.78
CA GLN A 119 2.73 5.12 23.44
C GLN A 119 1.46 5.47 22.67
N GLU A 120 0.66 6.42 23.17
CA GLU A 120 -0.58 6.86 22.49
C GLU A 120 -0.28 7.44 21.10
N VAL A 121 0.79 8.24 20.99
CA VAL A 121 1.23 8.83 19.71
C VAL A 121 1.64 7.73 18.73
N PHE A 122 2.38 6.73 19.21
CA PHE A 122 2.78 5.58 18.42
C PHE A 122 1.57 4.76 17.95
N ASP A 123 0.61 4.49 18.83
CA ASP A 123 -0.58 3.69 18.54
C ASP A 123 -1.47 4.38 17.49
N VAL A 124 -1.67 5.69 17.60
CA VAL A 124 -2.38 6.50 16.58
C VAL A 124 -1.67 6.44 15.23
N GLN A 125 -0.34 6.52 15.20
CA GLN A 125 0.44 6.45 13.96
C GLN A 125 0.33 5.08 13.29
N ILE A 126 0.39 4.00 14.08
CA ILE A 126 0.19 2.64 13.55
C ILE A 126 -1.25 2.43 13.08
N ALA A 127 -2.25 2.86 13.84
CA ALA A 127 -3.65 2.76 13.45
C ALA A 127 -3.93 3.53 12.14
N GLY A 128 -3.39 4.74 12.01
CA GLY A 128 -3.45 5.52 10.78
C GLY A 128 -2.77 4.81 9.60
N SER A 129 -1.60 4.20 9.83
CA SER A 129 -0.91 3.42 8.81
C SER A 129 -1.73 2.21 8.35
N VAL A 130 -2.37 1.49 9.28
CA VAL A 130 -3.26 0.35 9.00
C VAL A 130 -4.50 0.80 8.24
N HIS A 131 -5.14 1.89 8.64
CA HIS A 131 -6.31 2.42 7.95
C HIS A 131 -5.98 2.75 6.48
N ALA A 132 -4.90 3.49 6.24
CA ALA A 132 -4.45 3.82 4.89
C ALA A 132 -4.06 2.56 4.09
N ALA A 133 -3.49 1.54 4.74
CA ALA A 133 -3.20 0.25 4.10
C ALA A 133 -4.48 -0.45 3.62
N LYS A 134 -5.53 -0.47 4.45
CA LYS A 134 -6.83 -1.06 4.08
C LYS A 134 -7.47 -0.32 2.90
N VAL A 135 -7.35 1.00 2.85
CA VAL A 135 -7.80 1.79 1.70
C VAL A 135 -7.02 1.40 0.44
N ALA A 136 -5.70 1.27 0.53
CA ALA A 136 -4.88 0.81 -0.59
C ALA A 136 -5.30 -0.60 -1.07
N GLU A 137 -5.55 -1.53 -0.14
CA GLU A 137 -6.02 -2.88 -0.49
C GLU A 137 -7.40 -2.85 -1.16
N SER A 138 -8.35 -2.08 -0.62
CA SER A 138 -9.68 -1.91 -1.21
C SER A 138 -9.60 -1.35 -2.64
N GLU A 139 -8.83 -0.28 -2.86
CA GLU A 139 -8.69 0.32 -4.19
C GLU A 139 -7.97 -0.60 -5.18
N THR A 140 -7.01 -1.40 -4.73
CA THR A 140 -6.39 -2.42 -5.61
C THR A 140 -7.35 -3.53 -5.99
N LYS A 141 -8.25 -3.95 -5.10
CA LYS A 141 -9.31 -4.94 -5.42
C LYS A 141 -10.28 -4.39 -6.46
N LYS A 142 -10.76 -3.15 -6.30
CA LYS A 142 -11.62 -2.49 -7.30
C LYS A 142 -10.94 -2.38 -8.66
N ALA A 143 -9.66 -2.02 -8.68
CA ALA A 143 -8.87 -1.97 -9.91
C ALA A 143 -8.77 -3.35 -10.59
N LEU A 144 -8.66 -4.43 -9.81
CA LEU A 144 -8.61 -5.80 -10.32
C LEU A 144 -9.97 -6.24 -10.89
N GLU A 145 -11.07 -5.92 -10.21
CA GLU A 145 -12.42 -6.25 -10.66
C GLU A 145 -12.72 -5.61 -12.02
N GLU A 146 -12.35 -4.34 -12.22
CA GLU A 146 -12.53 -3.63 -13.50
C GLU A 146 -11.66 -4.20 -14.65
N ILE A 147 -10.65 -5.03 -14.37
CA ILE A 147 -9.87 -5.76 -15.39
C ILE A 147 -10.56 -7.08 -15.78
N MET A 148 -11.34 -7.67 -14.88
CA MET A 148 -11.96 -8.99 -15.08
C MET A 148 -13.31 -8.93 -15.82
N ILE A 149 -13.83 -7.72 -16.09
CA ILE A 149 -15.07 -7.46 -16.84
C ILE A 149 -14.74 -7.27 -18.33
#